data_AF-A0A948TXY1-F1
#
_entry.id   AF-A0A948TXY1-F1
#
_cell.length_a   1.000
_cell.length_b   1.000
_cell.length_c   1.000
_cell.angle_alpha   90.00
_cell.angle_beta   90.00
_cell.angle_gamma   90.00
#
_symmetry.space_group_name_H-M   'P 1'
#
loop_
_entity.id
_entity.type
_entity.pdbx_description
1 polymer ?
#
loop_
_entity_poly.entity_id
_entity_poly.type
_entity_poly.pdbx_seq_one_letter_code
_entity_poly.pdbx_strand_id
1 'polypeptide(L)'
;IKNWLLDFIRSAPKQQALNEIAVSNYLFNNTNTAKLPPQDKDRLGKTLIFFCDWQEVNRSVAALEKQLPPIEATAMPRGELYAAAPTPQASVTTKITQKTLRQLAQDNKESLNQNLTSAPIKVADFDQPVRPTIKNWLVDYVKMKRAGHHESLERNDYLFNSPNAKNLPAEERSLVAAILRAYDDDLPLPINEADQTILLEKLVTPAKSRGDSLKGEELYGTAPTASAPTPPQAPQPTPYREPISQEDLSGPLKPTPAKPAPRLSGNIIDLS
;
A
#
# COMPACT_ATOMS: atom_id res chain seq x y z
N ILE A 1 16.87 -10.23 6.75
CA ILE A 1 16.59 -9.03 5.91
C ILE A 1 16.88 -7.73 6.66
N LYS A 2 16.23 -7.43 7.80
CA LYS A 2 16.46 -6.17 8.55
C LYS A 2 17.92 -5.92 8.95
N ASN A 3 18.60 -6.89 9.56
CA ASN A 3 20.02 -6.76 9.94
C ASN A 3 20.94 -6.60 8.72
N TRP A 4 20.61 -7.26 7.63
CA TRP A 4 21.35 -7.16 6.37
C TRP A 4 21.20 -5.77 5.71
N LEU A 5 19.99 -5.21 5.71
CA LEU A 5 19.73 -3.86 5.20
C LEU A 5 20.50 -2.81 6.00
N LEU A 6 20.58 -2.98 7.33
CA LEU A 6 21.36 -2.10 8.20
C LEU A 6 22.86 -2.21 7.94
N ASP A 7 23.39 -3.42 7.70
CA ASP A 7 24.80 -3.61 7.34
C ASP A 7 25.11 -3.01 5.96
N PHE A 8 24.22 -3.15 4.98
CA PHE A 8 24.35 -2.50 3.67
C PHE A 8 24.40 -0.97 3.82
N ILE A 9 23.45 -0.37 4.55
CA ILE A 9 23.41 1.08 4.80
C ILE A 9 24.67 1.57 5.53
N ARG A 10 25.23 0.78 6.46
CA ARG A 10 26.48 1.14 7.18
C ARG A 10 27.74 0.99 6.32
N SER A 11 27.76 -0.01 5.44
CA SER A 11 28.93 -0.34 4.61
C SER A 11 28.99 0.42 3.29
N ALA A 12 27.87 0.98 2.82
CA ALA A 12 27.82 1.77 1.60
C ALA A 12 28.66 3.05 1.76
N PRO A 13 29.64 3.31 0.86
CA PRO A 13 30.44 4.52 0.92
C PRO A 13 29.55 5.76 0.74
N LYS A 14 29.69 6.74 1.65
CA LYS A 14 28.83 7.93 1.77
C LYS A 14 28.76 8.83 0.53
N GLN A 15 29.49 8.54 -0.56
CA GLN A 15 29.74 9.49 -1.65
C GLN A 15 29.64 8.95 -3.08
N GLN A 16 29.30 7.69 -3.32
CA GLN A 16 29.05 7.23 -4.69
C GLN A 16 27.57 7.02 -4.92
N ALA A 17 27.07 7.63 -6.01
CA ALA A 17 25.78 7.29 -6.58
C ALA A 17 25.68 5.76 -6.63
N LEU A 18 24.72 5.21 -5.89
CA LEU A 18 24.47 3.77 -5.82
C LEU A 18 23.87 3.34 -7.15
N ASN A 19 24.73 3.24 -8.17
CA ASN A 19 24.35 2.69 -9.46
C ASN A 19 24.13 1.18 -9.32
N GLU A 20 23.43 0.62 -10.29
CA GLU A 20 23.09 -0.80 -10.38
C GLU A 20 24.34 -1.70 -10.20
N ILE A 21 25.50 -1.23 -10.66
CA ILE A 21 26.80 -1.92 -10.54
C ILE A 21 27.26 -2.02 -9.07
N ALA A 22 27.13 -0.95 -8.28
CA ALA A 22 27.50 -0.96 -6.86
C ALA A 22 26.60 -1.89 -6.04
N VAL A 23 25.29 -1.88 -6.31
CA VAL A 23 24.32 -2.79 -5.66
C VAL A 23 24.60 -4.24 -6.04
N SER A 24 24.85 -4.51 -7.32
CA SER A 24 25.16 -5.85 -7.80
C SER A 24 26.48 -6.36 -7.21
N ASN A 25 27.55 -5.56 -7.22
CA ASN A 25 28.83 -5.91 -6.60
C ASN A 25 28.69 -6.20 -5.10
N TYR A 26 27.86 -5.43 -4.38
CA TYR A 26 27.60 -5.71 -2.96
C TYR A 26 26.89 -7.05 -2.76
N LEU A 27 25.88 -7.34 -3.58
CA LEU A 27 25.14 -8.62 -3.52
C LEU A 27 26.00 -9.83 -3.87
N PHE A 28 26.97 -9.68 -4.77
CA PHE A 28 27.89 -10.75 -5.15
C PHE A 28 29.03 -10.95 -4.15
N ASN A 29 29.56 -9.89 -3.55
CA ASN A 29 30.72 -9.96 -2.65
C ASN A 29 30.35 -10.22 -1.18
N ASN A 30 29.10 -10.04 -0.80
CA ASN A 30 28.66 -10.33 0.57
C ASN A 30 28.43 -11.84 0.75
N THR A 31 29.21 -12.44 1.65
CA THR A 31 29.19 -13.89 1.95
C THR A 31 27.82 -14.40 2.42
N ASN A 32 27.00 -13.52 2.99
CA ASN A 32 25.65 -13.86 3.44
C ASN A 32 24.65 -13.93 2.27
N THR A 33 24.82 -13.11 1.23
CA THR A 33 23.95 -13.13 0.04
C THR A 33 24.39 -14.14 -1.00
N ALA A 34 25.67 -14.55 -0.99
CA ALA A 34 26.19 -15.59 -1.85
C ALA A 34 25.37 -16.90 -1.80
N LYS A 35 24.82 -17.24 -0.62
CA LYS A 35 24.01 -18.46 -0.39
C LYS A 35 22.55 -18.36 -0.86
N LEU A 36 22.08 -17.18 -1.28
CA LEU A 36 20.70 -17.01 -1.74
C LEU A 36 20.49 -17.59 -3.15
N PRO A 37 19.31 -18.16 -3.43
CA PRO A 37 18.91 -18.53 -4.79
C PRO A 37 18.98 -17.34 -5.77
N PRO A 38 19.28 -17.56 -7.06
CA PRO A 38 19.38 -16.48 -8.06
C PRO A 38 18.14 -15.58 -8.14
N GLN A 39 16.95 -16.17 -8.05
CA GLN A 39 15.68 -15.44 -8.07
C GLN A 39 15.51 -14.47 -6.89
N ASP A 40 16.03 -14.83 -5.71
CA ASP A 40 15.95 -13.99 -4.52
C ASP A 40 16.99 -12.87 -4.55
N LYS A 41 18.14 -13.11 -5.18
CA LYS A 41 19.18 -12.09 -5.44
C LYS A 41 18.66 -10.99 -6.37
N ASP A 42 17.97 -11.36 -7.45
CA ASP A 42 17.36 -10.40 -8.38
C ASP A 42 16.27 -9.55 -7.69
N ARG A 43 15.39 -10.19 -6.91
CA ARG A 43 14.36 -9.48 -6.11
C ARG A 43 14.99 -8.53 -5.08
N LEU A 44 16.05 -8.96 -4.41
CA LEU A 44 16.80 -8.12 -3.46
C LEU A 44 17.50 -6.94 -4.15
N GLY A 45 18.11 -7.17 -5.31
CA GLY A 45 18.73 -6.11 -6.12
C GLY A 45 17.73 -5.03 -6.50
N LYS A 46 16.59 -5.42 -7.06
CA LYS A 46 15.52 -4.49 -7.43
C LYS A 46 14.97 -3.72 -6.22
N THR A 47 14.82 -4.39 -5.08
CA THR A 47 14.35 -3.75 -3.84
C THR A 47 15.37 -2.74 -3.31
N LEU A 48 16.66 -3.08 -3.35
CA LEU A 48 17.73 -2.17 -2.91
C LEU A 48 17.82 -0.95 -3.81
N ILE A 49 17.77 -1.12 -5.14
CA ILE A 49 17.81 0.00 -6.10
C ILE A 49 16.64 0.94 -5.83
N PHE A 50 15.42 0.40 -5.69
CA PHE A 50 14.25 1.21 -5.36
C PHE A 50 14.41 1.95 -4.02
N PHE A 51 14.96 1.31 -3.00
CA PHE A 51 15.21 1.94 -1.70
C PHE A 51 16.25 3.05 -1.78
N CYS A 52 17.31 2.87 -2.57
CA CYS A 52 18.35 3.88 -2.79
C CYS A 52 17.79 5.08 -3.54
N ASP A 53 17.07 4.86 -4.64
CA ASP A 53 16.39 5.91 -5.39
C ASP A 53 15.39 6.68 -4.51
N TRP A 54 14.67 5.96 -3.65
CA TRP A 54 13.73 6.56 -2.70
C TRP A 54 14.43 7.40 -1.62
N GLN A 55 15.56 6.94 -1.07
CA GLN A 55 16.37 7.72 -0.12
C GLN A 55 16.97 8.98 -0.75
N GLU A 56 17.51 8.87 -1.96
CA GLU A 56 18.10 10.00 -2.71
C GLU A 56 17.04 11.09 -2.93
N VAL A 57 15.82 10.68 -3.28
CA VAL A 57 14.67 11.58 -3.45
C VAL A 57 14.30 12.27 -2.14
N ASN A 58 14.17 11.54 -1.03
CA ASN A 58 13.83 12.16 0.24
C ASN A 58 14.93 13.11 0.75
N ARG A 59 16.21 12.78 0.49
CA ARG A 59 17.33 13.65 0.83
C ARG A 59 17.31 14.92 -0.02
N SER A 60 16.96 14.82 -1.29
CA SER A 60 16.83 15.97 -2.20
C SER A 60 15.67 16.89 -1.79
N VAL A 61 14.52 16.32 -1.42
CA VAL A 61 13.37 17.10 -0.92
C VAL A 61 13.72 17.83 0.38
N ALA A 62 14.35 17.15 1.33
CA ALA A 62 14.78 17.78 2.59
C ALA A 62 15.85 18.86 2.38
N ALA A 63 16.69 18.74 1.34
CA ALA A 63 17.65 19.77 0.97
C ALA A 63 16.96 20.98 0.33
N LEU A 64 15.95 20.76 -0.52
CA LEU A 64 15.16 21.82 -1.14
C LEU A 64 14.35 22.60 -0.11
N GLU A 65 13.76 21.91 0.87
CA GLU A 65 12.99 22.51 1.96
C GLU A 65 13.86 23.42 2.84
N LYS A 66 15.15 23.12 2.98
CA LYS A 66 16.13 23.99 3.66
C LYS A 66 16.57 25.21 2.86
N GLN A 67 16.36 25.21 1.55
CA GLN A 67 16.72 26.34 0.67
C GLN A 67 15.57 27.31 0.44
N LEU A 68 14.33 26.95 0.83
CA LEU A 68 13.23 27.89 0.79
C LEU A 68 13.46 28.97 1.86
N PRO A 69 13.52 30.26 1.47
CA PRO A 69 13.63 31.33 2.44
C PRO A 69 12.42 31.26 3.38
N PRO A 70 12.58 31.57 4.67
CA PRO A 70 11.44 31.72 5.57
C PRO A 70 10.49 32.73 4.92
N ILE A 71 9.24 32.33 4.78
CA ILE A 71 8.19 33.20 4.26
C ILE A 71 8.01 34.30 5.32
N GLU A 72 8.80 35.37 5.20
CA GLU A 72 8.56 36.58 5.97
C GLU A 72 7.16 37.05 5.60
N ALA A 73 6.27 37.01 6.58
CA ALA A 73 4.90 37.46 6.45
C ALA A 73 4.92 38.97 6.20
N THR A 74 5.13 39.37 4.96
CA THR A 74 5.00 40.75 4.51
C THR A 74 3.55 41.15 4.73
N ALA A 75 3.32 41.91 5.79
CA ALA A 75 2.04 42.51 6.11
C ALA A 75 1.58 43.34 4.91
N MET A 76 0.64 42.81 4.14
CA MET A 76 0.05 43.53 3.03
C MET A 76 -0.83 44.67 3.57
N PRO A 77 -0.77 45.86 2.95
CA PRO A 77 -1.67 46.95 3.27
C PRO A 77 -3.11 46.56 2.92
N ARG A 78 -3.99 46.79 3.89
CA ARG A 78 -5.43 46.60 3.84
C ARG A 78 -6.04 47.60 2.85
N GLY A 79 -6.00 47.29 1.56
CA GLY A 79 -6.44 48.17 0.47
C GLY A 79 -7.40 47.49 -0.49
N GLU A 80 -8.66 47.94 -0.43
CA GLU A 80 -9.69 47.93 -1.48
C GLU A 80 -10.14 46.58 -2.10
N LEU A 81 -11.29 46.14 -1.60
CA LEU A 81 -12.17 45.12 -2.17
C LEU A 81 -12.72 45.57 -3.54
N TYR A 82 -12.03 45.23 -4.62
CA TYR A 82 -12.65 45.19 -5.95
C TYR A 82 -13.04 43.74 -6.27
N ALA A 83 -14.35 43.48 -6.30
CA ALA A 83 -14.93 42.24 -6.78
C ALA A 83 -14.70 42.10 -8.30
N ALA A 84 -13.53 41.58 -8.69
CA ALA A 84 -13.31 41.16 -10.07
C ALA A 84 -14.20 39.93 -10.34
N ALA A 85 -15.13 40.08 -11.28
CA ALA A 85 -15.99 38.99 -11.73
C ALA A 85 -15.13 37.78 -12.15
N PRO A 86 -15.51 36.54 -11.79
CA PRO A 86 -14.76 35.35 -12.15
C PRO A 86 -14.70 35.25 -13.67
N THR A 87 -13.52 35.51 -14.24
CA THR A 87 -13.29 35.38 -15.68
C THR A 87 -13.59 33.94 -16.06
N PRO A 88 -14.46 33.68 -17.06
CA PRO A 88 -14.75 32.33 -17.50
C PRO A 88 -13.44 31.68 -17.95
N GLN A 89 -12.97 30.71 -17.16
CA GLN A 89 -11.78 29.93 -17.48
C GLN A 89 -12.05 29.20 -18.80
N ALA A 90 -11.38 29.63 -19.86
CA ALA A 90 -11.45 28.99 -21.16
C ALA A 90 -11.07 27.52 -21.02
N SER A 91 -11.95 26.62 -21.46
CA SER A 91 -11.77 25.18 -21.44
C SER A 91 -10.54 24.80 -22.27
N VAL A 92 -9.38 24.69 -21.62
CA VAL A 92 -8.15 24.24 -22.27
C VAL A 92 -8.34 22.77 -22.66
N THR A 93 -8.31 22.49 -23.96
CA THR A 93 -8.32 21.12 -24.48
C THR A 93 -7.01 20.44 -24.09
N THR A 94 -7.00 19.74 -22.96
CA THR A 94 -5.84 19.02 -22.45
C THR A 94 -5.64 17.72 -23.23
N LYS A 95 -4.47 17.53 -23.82
CA LYS A 95 -4.08 16.24 -24.43
C LYS A 95 -3.90 15.20 -23.32
N ILE A 96 -4.42 13.99 -23.55
CA ILE A 96 -4.41 12.90 -22.58
C ILE A 96 -3.51 11.79 -23.11
N THR A 97 -2.41 11.50 -22.41
CA THR A 97 -1.57 10.33 -22.67
C THR A 97 -1.91 9.22 -21.69
N GLN A 98 -1.53 7.99 -22.03
CA GLN A 98 -1.57 6.85 -21.12
C GLN A 98 -0.15 6.44 -20.71
N LYS A 99 0.16 6.39 -19.41
CA LYS A 99 1.43 5.86 -18.88
C LYS A 99 1.19 5.07 -17.60
N THR A 100 2.07 4.13 -17.29
CA THR A 100 2.00 3.37 -16.04
C THR A 100 2.53 4.17 -14.85
N LEU A 101 2.17 3.78 -13.61
CA LEU A 101 2.71 4.43 -12.40
C LEU A 101 4.23 4.35 -12.31
N ARG A 102 4.84 3.26 -12.81
CA ARG A 102 6.30 3.11 -12.84
C ARG A 102 6.96 4.09 -13.80
N GLN A 103 6.39 4.26 -15.00
CA GLN A 103 6.87 5.24 -15.98
C GLN A 103 6.71 6.67 -15.46
N LEU A 104 5.57 6.98 -14.84
CA LEU A 104 5.36 8.27 -14.18
C LEU A 104 6.40 8.56 -13.09
N ALA A 105 6.72 7.57 -12.26
CA ALA A 105 7.74 7.71 -11.22
C ALA A 105 9.15 8.01 -11.79
N GLN A 106 9.45 7.53 -12.99
CA GLN A 106 10.71 7.77 -13.70
C GLN A 106 10.73 9.13 -14.38
N ASP A 107 9.66 9.46 -15.12
CA ASP A 107 9.56 10.69 -15.92
C ASP A 107 9.37 11.94 -15.06
N ASN A 108 8.44 11.88 -14.11
CA ASN A 108 8.09 13.02 -13.26
C ASN A 108 7.64 12.57 -11.87
N LYS A 109 8.57 12.66 -10.91
CA LYS A 109 8.33 12.29 -9.52
C LYS A 109 7.25 13.13 -8.83
N GLU A 110 7.00 14.36 -9.29
CA GLU A 110 5.98 15.24 -8.71
C GLU A 110 4.56 14.78 -9.00
N SER A 111 4.34 14.00 -10.06
CA SER A 111 3.04 13.41 -10.37
C SER A 111 2.51 12.51 -9.24
N LEU A 112 3.40 11.89 -8.47
CA LEU A 112 3.05 11.04 -7.33
C LEU A 112 2.75 11.83 -6.03
N ASN A 113 2.99 13.14 -6.02
CA ASN A 113 2.69 14.03 -4.90
C ASN A 113 1.23 14.52 -4.91
N GLN A 114 0.42 14.08 -5.89
CA GLN A 114 -1.02 14.34 -5.93
C GLN A 114 -1.72 13.72 -4.71
N ASN A 115 -2.58 14.50 -4.05
CA ASN A 115 -3.41 14.02 -2.94
C ASN A 115 -4.47 13.04 -3.48
N LEU A 116 -4.56 11.85 -2.87
CA LEU A 116 -5.49 10.80 -3.26
C LEU A 116 -6.77 10.80 -2.41
N THR A 117 -6.65 11.13 -1.12
CA THR A 117 -7.76 11.14 -0.15
C THR A 117 -7.72 12.43 0.68
N SER A 118 -8.80 12.72 1.41
CA SER A 118 -8.90 13.93 2.24
C SER A 118 -8.23 13.76 3.61
N ALA A 119 -8.33 12.58 4.20
CA ALA A 119 -7.78 12.29 5.53
C ALA A 119 -6.27 12.00 5.46
N PRO A 120 -5.45 12.50 6.41
CA PRO A 120 -4.03 12.17 6.48
C PRO A 120 -3.81 10.69 6.84
N ILE A 121 -2.68 10.13 6.42
CA ILE A 121 -2.38 8.70 6.62
C ILE A 121 -1.28 8.51 7.67
N LYS A 122 -1.39 7.45 8.47
CA LYS A 122 -0.37 7.07 9.46
C LYS A 122 0.49 5.93 8.89
N VAL A 123 1.68 6.29 8.42
CA VAL A 123 2.66 5.32 7.91
C VAL A 123 3.50 4.78 9.07
N ALA A 124 3.74 3.47 9.11
CA ALA A 124 4.38 2.80 10.26
C ALA A 124 5.73 3.36 10.73
N ASP A 125 6.51 4.01 9.84
CA ASP A 125 7.83 4.57 10.17
C ASP A 125 7.79 6.05 10.58
N PHE A 126 6.62 6.69 10.52
CA PHE A 126 6.46 8.10 10.84
C PHE A 126 5.61 8.24 12.10
N ASP A 127 6.12 8.98 13.09
CA ASP A 127 5.40 9.24 14.33
C ASP A 127 4.18 10.15 14.11
N GLN A 128 4.26 11.02 13.09
CA GLN A 128 3.20 11.96 12.73
C GLN A 128 2.45 11.51 11.47
N PRO A 129 1.13 11.77 11.38
CA PRO A 129 0.36 11.56 10.16
C PRO A 129 0.95 12.37 9.01
N VAL A 130 1.07 11.74 7.84
CA VAL A 130 1.61 12.36 6.63
C VAL A 130 0.51 12.71 5.64
N ARG A 131 0.84 13.59 4.68
CA ARG A 131 -0.08 13.96 3.61
C ARG A 131 -0.53 12.72 2.81
N PRO A 132 -1.80 12.62 2.42
CA PRO A 132 -2.36 11.45 1.74
C PRO A 132 -2.06 11.44 0.23
N THR A 133 -0.78 11.53 -0.13
CA THR A 133 -0.36 11.50 -1.53
C THR A 133 -0.34 10.07 -2.09
N ILE A 134 -0.40 9.94 -3.42
CA ILE A 134 -0.26 8.63 -4.09
C ILE A 134 1.01 7.91 -3.63
N LYS A 135 2.14 8.62 -3.58
CA LYS A 135 3.41 8.10 -3.06
C LYS A 135 3.26 7.52 -1.65
N ASN A 136 2.65 8.27 -0.73
CA ASN A 136 2.55 7.84 0.67
C ASN A 136 1.59 6.65 0.84
N TRP A 137 0.50 6.59 0.06
CA TRP A 137 -0.39 5.44 0.02
C TRP A 137 0.30 4.17 -0.48
N LEU A 138 1.13 4.26 -1.53
CA LEU A 138 1.91 3.12 -2.03
C LEU A 138 2.95 2.66 -1.01
N VAL A 139 3.60 3.59 -0.31
CA VAL A 139 4.57 3.26 0.76
C VAL A 139 3.87 2.52 1.91
N ASP A 140 2.70 2.96 2.34
CA ASP A 140 1.92 2.29 3.39
C ASP A 140 1.50 0.86 2.95
N TYR A 141 0.97 0.75 1.73
CA TYR A 141 0.56 -0.53 1.14
C TYR A 141 1.70 -1.55 1.10
N VAL A 142 2.84 -1.17 0.52
CA VAL A 142 4.02 -2.04 0.41
C VAL A 142 4.58 -2.43 1.77
N LYS A 143 4.50 -1.54 2.78
CA LYS A 143 4.94 -1.88 4.16
C LYS A 143 4.01 -2.88 4.81
N MET A 144 2.70 -2.74 4.63
CA MET A 144 1.72 -3.65 5.23
C MET A 144 1.69 -5.02 4.54
N LYS A 145 1.75 -5.05 3.20
CA LYS A 145 1.65 -6.28 2.40
C LYS A 145 2.98 -6.90 2.00
N ARG A 146 4.09 -6.24 2.35
CA ARG A 146 5.46 -6.57 1.91
C ARG A 146 5.65 -6.25 0.42
N ALA A 147 6.92 -6.11 0.01
CA ALA A 147 7.26 -5.92 -1.40
C ALA A 147 6.89 -7.16 -2.22
N GLY A 148 6.22 -6.97 -3.35
CA GLY A 148 5.76 -8.05 -4.22
C GLY A 148 4.64 -7.60 -5.15
N HIS A 149 4.21 -8.50 -6.02
CA HIS A 149 2.92 -8.40 -6.70
C HIS A 149 1.87 -9.02 -5.78
N HIS A 150 0.75 -8.33 -5.61
CA HIS A 150 -0.32 -8.74 -4.71
C HIS A 150 -1.58 -9.12 -5.48
N GLU A 151 -2.21 -10.22 -5.06
CA GLU A 151 -3.47 -10.66 -5.67
C GLU A 151 -4.63 -9.76 -5.25
N SER A 152 -5.73 -9.84 -6.01
CA SER A 152 -6.95 -9.07 -5.73
C SER A 152 -7.48 -9.28 -4.31
N LEU A 153 -7.33 -10.48 -3.74
CA LEU A 153 -7.76 -10.78 -2.37
C LEU A 153 -6.91 -10.03 -1.34
N GLU A 154 -5.59 -9.99 -1.51
CA GLU A 154 -4.68 -9.30 -0.60
C GLU A 154 -4.89 -7.78 -0.63
N ARG A 155 -5.14 -7.24 -1.83
CA ARG A 155 -5.47 -5.83 -2.05
C ARG A 155 -6.77 -5.46 -1.35
N ASN A 156 -7.81 -6.29 -1.48
CA ASN A 156 -9.08 -6.11 -0.77
C ASN A 156 -8.87 -6.16 0.74
N ASP A 157 -8.13 -7.15 1.24
CA ASP A 157 -7.82 -7.25 2.67
C ASP A 157 -7.15 -5.97 3.21
N TYR A 158 -6.22 -5.38 2.46
CA TYR A 158 -5.65 -4.06 2.83
C TYR A 158 -6.70 -2.96 2.89
N LEU A 159 -7.57 -2.85 1.88
CA LEU A 159 -8.58 -1.80 1.79
C LEU A 159 -9.61 -1.86 2.92
N PHE A 160 -9.94 -3.06 3.42
CA PHE A 160 -10.94 -3.24 4.48
C PHE A 160 -10.35 -3.33 5.89
N ASN A 161 -9.12 -3.84 6.04
CA ASN A 161 -8.54 -4.11 7.36
C ASN A 161 -7.40 -3.16 7.75
N SER A 162 -6.84 -2.37 6.82
CA SER A 162 -5.79 -1.41 7.18
C SER A 162 -6.33 -0.26 8.04
N PRO A 163 -5.54 0.24 9.00
CA PRO A 163 -5.96 1.36 9.86
C PRO A 163 -6.25 2.63 9.07
N ASN A 164 -5.57 2.84 7.93
CA ASN A 164 -5.73 4.01 7.08
C ASN A 164 -6.93 3.88 6.12
N ALA A 165 -7.15 2.70 5.49
CA ALA A 165 -8.20 2.56 4.48
C ALA A 165 -9.59 2.20 5.03
N LYS A 166 -9.66 1.53 6.20
CA LYS A 166 -10.95 1.04 6.75
C LYS A 166 -11.97 2.14 7.03
N ASN A 167 -11.50 3.35 7.36
CA ASN A 167 -12.34 4.51 7.69
C ASN A 167 -12.56 5.45 6.51
N LEU A 168 -12.06 5.12 5.31
CA LEU A 168 -12.27 5.95 4.13
C LEU A 168 -13.73 5.87 3.65
N PRO A 169 -14.27 6.98 3.09
CA PRO A 169 -15.54 6.93 2.38
C PRO A 169 -15.43 6.01 1.15
N ALA A 170 -16.56 5.46 0.70
CA ALA A 170 -16.59 4.46 -0.37
C ALA A 170 -15.95 4.97 -1.69
N GLU A 171 -16.15 6.25 -2.01
CA GLU A 171 -15.60 6.90 -3.20
C GLU A 171 -14.06 6.98 -3.16
N GLU A 172 -13.50 7.49 -2.07
CA GLU A 172 -12.05 7.55 -1.87
C GLU A 172 -11.43 6.15 -1.79
N ARG A 173 -12.11 5.18 -1.16
CA ARG A 173 -11.66 3.80 -1.12
C ARG A 173 -11.61 3.19 -2.52
N SER A 174 -12.57 3.53 -3.39
CA SER A 174 -12.56 3.11 -4.80
C SER A 174 -11.40 3.73 -5.59
N LEU A 175 -11.06 5.01 -5.33
CA LEU A 175 -9.87 5.66 -5.91
C LEU A 175 -8.60 4.91 -5.50
N VAL A 176 -8.43 4.65 -4.20
CA VAL A 176 -7.27 3.92 -3.67
C VAL A 176 -7.20 2.53 -4.28
N ALA A 177 -8.32 1.81 -4.36
CA ALA A 177 -8.39 0.49 -4.99
C ALA A 177 -7.92 0.51 -6.46
N ALA A 178 -8.33 1.53 -7.22
CA ALA A 178 -7.95 1.70 -8.62
C ALA A 178 -6.45 1.98 -8.78
N ILE A 179 -5.88 2.84 -7.92
CA ILE A 179 -4.44 3.14 -7.92
C ILE A 179 -3.61 1.93 -7.52
N LEU A 180 -3.99 1.22 -6.45
CA LEU A 180 -3.31 -0.01 -6.03
C LEU A 180 -3.36 -1.08 -7.12
N ARG A 181 -4.52 -1.19 -7.80
CA ARG A 181 -4.66 -2.08 -8.95
C ARG A 181 -3.71 -1.72 -10.09
N ALA A 182 -3.65 -0.44 -10.46
CA ALA A 182 -2.75 0.01 -11.52
C ALA A 182 -1.27 -0.18 -11.16
N TYR A 183 -0.93 -0.14 -9.87
CA TYR A 183 0.41 -0.42 -9.37
C TYR A 183 0.79 -1.90 -9.48
N ASP A 184 -0.09 -2.80 -9.02
CA ASP A 184 0.17 -4.25 -9.02
C ASP A 184 0.15 -4.83 -10.44
N ASP A 185 -0.80 -4.40 -11.27
CA ASP A 185 -1.06 -4.94 -12.61
C ASP A 185 -0.38 -4.13 -13.74
N ASP A 186 0.44 -3.13 -13.39
CA ASP A 186 1.12 -2.21 -14.32
C ASP A 186 0.17 -1.57 -15.36
N LEU A 187 -1.04 -1.22 -14.94
CA LEU A 187 -2.05 -0.67 -15.85
C LEU A 187 -1.72 0.77 -16.26
N PRO A 188 -1.92 1.12 -17.53
CA PRO A 188 -1.78 2.51 -17.98
C PRO A 188 -2.88 3.39 -17.38
N LEU A 189 -2.48 4.55 -16.86
CA LEU A 189 -3.37 5.56 -16.30
C LEU A 189 -3.46 6.78 -17.24
N PRO A 190 -4.64 7.42 -17.36
CA PRO A 190 -4.81 8.65 -18.12
C PRO A 190 -4.14 9.83 -17.41
N ILE A 191 -3.23 10.49 -18.11
CA ILE A 191 -2.42 11.61 -17.61
C ILE A 191 -2.69 12.84 -18.46
N ASN A 192 -2.84 13.98 -17.81
CA ASN A 192 -2.86 15.27 -18.49
C ASN A 192 -1.44 15.64 -18.92
N GLU A 193 -1.20 15.79 -20.22
CA GLU A 193 0.13 16.14 -20.75
C GLU A 193 0.64 17.50 -20.25
N ALA A 194 -0.25 18.45 -19.99
CA ALA A 194 0.12 19.80 -19.59
C ALA A 194 0.71 19.82 -18.17
N ASP A 195 0.02 19.18 -17.22
CA ASP A 195 0.38 19.23 -15.80
C ASP A 195 1.13 17.97 -15.33
N GLN A 196 1.19 16.94 -16.19
CA GLN A 196 1.68 15.60 -15.84
C GLN A 196 0.96 15.00 -14.61
N THR A 197 -0.31 15.36 -14.41
CA THR A 197 -1.15 14.88 -13.30
C THR A 197 -2.05 13.73 -13.75
N ILE A 198 -2.35 12.82 -12.82
CA ILE A 198 -3.24 11.69 -13.08
C ILE A 198 -4.68 12.21 -13.01
N LEU A 199 -5.48 11.89 -14.03
CA LEU A 199 -6.88 12.25 -14.09
C LEU A 199 -7.71 11.30 -13.20
N LEU A 200 -7.66 11.50 -11.88
CA LEU A 200 -8.30 10.65 -10.87
C LEU A 200 -9.81 10.49 -11.09
N GLU A 201 -10.48 11.52 -11.59
CA GLU A 201 -11.92 11.51 -11.92
C GLU A 201 -12.28 10.43 -12.94
N LYS A 202 -11.35 10.08 -13.83
CA LYS A 202 -11.55 9.03 -14.85
C LYS A 202 -11.30 7.62 -14.32
N LEU A 203 -10.74 7.49 -13.12
CA LEU A 203 -10.44 6.19 -12.51
C LEU A 203 -11.63 5.62 -11.76
N VAL A 204 -12.42 6.50 -11.12
CA VAL A 204 -13.71 6.12 -10.54
C VAL A 204 -14.78 6.39 -11.57
N THR A 205 -14.80 5.58 -12.63
CA THR A 205 -16.02 5.49 -13.42
C THR A 205 -17.04 4.82 -12.51
N PRO A 206 -18.09 5.52 -12.04
CA PRO A 206 -19.10 4.88 -11.20
C PRO A 206 -19.63 3.68 -11.97
N ALA A 207 -19.70 2.52 -11.34
CA ALA A 207 -20.15 1.26 -11.94
C ALA A 207 -21.61 1.29 -12.48
N LYS A 208 -22.22 2.48 -12.56
CA LYS A 208 -23.58 2.79 -13.00
C LYS A 208 -23.88 2.41 -14.46
N SER A 209 -22.92 1.92 -15.24
CA SER A 209 -23.13 1.45 -16.61
C SER A 209 -22.73 -0.01 -16.87
N ARG A 210 -22.30 -0.79 -15.87
CA ARG A 210 -22.04 -2.24 -16.05
C ARG A 210 -23.29 -3.11 -15.84
N GLY A 211 -24.48 -2.53 -15.97
CA GLY A 211 -25.73 -3.28 -16.02
C GLY A 211 -26.03 -3.95 -17.36
N ASP A 212 -25.22 -3.76 -18.42
CA ASP A 212 -25.67 -4.08 -19.79
C ASP A 212 -24.67 -4.86 -20.67
N SER A 213 -23.61 -5.46 -20.12
CA SER A 213 -22.68 -6.27 -20.94
C SER A 213 -21.98 -7.41 -20.20
N LEU A 214 -22.68 -8.05 -19.26
CA LEU A 214 -22.48 -9.46 -18.96
C LEU A 214 -23.69 -10.26 -19.51
N LYS A 215 -23.97 -10.10 -20.80
CA LYS A 215 -24.56 -11.18 -21.62
C LYS A 215 -23.41 -12.09 -22.03
N GLY A 216 -22.87 -12.81 -21.05
CA GLY A 216 -21.86 -13.84 -21.24
C GLY A 216 -22.40 -15.15 -20.69
N GLU A 217 -22.94 -15.93 -21.61
CA GLU A 217 -23.05 -17.40 -21.56
C GLU A 217 -23.50 -18.00 -20.23
N GLU A 218 -24.82 -18.12 -20.09
CA GLU A 218 -25.41 -19.35 -19.57
C GLU A 218 -24.94 -20.54 -20.44
N LEU A 219 -23.77 -21.10 -20.11
CA LEU A 219 -23.50 -22.52 -20.29
C LEU A 219 -24.00 -23.28 -19.04
N TYR A 220 -25.27 -23.05 -18.71
CA TYR A 220 -26.06 -23.99 -17.92
C TYR A 220 -27.23 -24.34 -18.81
N GLY A 221 -27.21 -25.58 -19.30
CA GLY A 221 -28.23 -26.09 -20.20
C GLY A 221 -29.64 -25.86 -19.65
N THR A 222 -30.56 -25.59 -20.57
CA THR A 222 -31.98 -25.82 -20.39
C THR A 222 -32.22 -27.22 -19.83
N ALA A 223 -32.36 -27.32 -18.52
CA ALA A 223 -33.03 -28.45 -17.90
C ALA A 223 -34.54 -28.27 -18.17
N PRO A 224 -35.23 -29.29 -18.71
CA PRO A 224 -36.66 -29.21 -18.96
C PRO A 224 -37.40 -28.96 -17.65
N THR A 225 -38.37 -28.06 -17.71
CA THR A 225 -39.38 -27.79 -16.70
C THR A 225 -40.13 -29.07 -16.34
N ALA A 226 -39.59 -29.83 -15.39
CA ALA A 226 -40.32 -30.82 -14.62
C ALA A 226 -40.57 -30.21 -13.25
N SER A 227 -41.85 -30.09 -12.90
CA SER A 227 -42.35 -29.68 -11.59
C SER A 227 -41.52 -30.30 -10.47
N ALA A 228 -40.64 -29.50 -9.86
CA ALA A 228 -39.84 -29.96 -8.75
C ALA A 228 -40.77 -30.16 -7.53
N PRO A 229 -40.75 -31.33 -6.88
CA PRO A 229 -41.43 -31.53 -5.61
C PRO A 229 -40.81 -30.58 -4.57
N THR A 230 -41.68 -30.03 -3.72
CA THR A 230 -41.33 -29.19 -2.59
C THR A 230 -40.12 -29.79 -1.86
N PRO A 231 -38.98 -29.06 -1.74
CA PRO A 231 -37.85 -29.57 -0.98
C PRO A 231 -38.34 -29.88 0.45
N PRO A 232 -37.99 -31.05 1.01
CA PRO A 232 -38.29 -31.34 2.41
C PRO A 232 -37.65 -30.22 3.22
N GLN A 233 -38.53 -29.48 3.90
CA GLN A 233 -38.18 -28.38 4.78
C GLN A 233 -37.13 -28.93 5.76
N ALA A 234 -35.89 -28.47 5.62
CA ALA A 234 -34.84 -28.81 6.58
C ALA A 234 -35.41 -28.48 7.97
N PRO A 235 -35.35 -29.42 8.93
CA PRO A 235 -35.88 -29.19 10.26
C PRO A 235 -35.28 -27.90 10.77
N GLN A 236 -36.15 -26.93 11.05
CA GLN A 236 -35.79 -25.69 11.71
C GLN A 236 -34.88 -26.07 12.88
N PRO A 237 -33.69 -25.46 13.04
CA PRO A 237 -32.83 -25.75 14.17
C PRO A 237 -33.68 -25.44 15.40
N THR A 238 -34.16 -26.51 16.06
CA THR A 238 -34.68 -26.36 17.41
C THR A 238 -33.54 -25.74 18.20
N PRO A 239 -33.81 -24.79 19.10
CA PRO A 239 -32.81 -24.35 20.05
C PRO A 239 -32.51 -25.57 20.92
N TYR A 240 -31.57 -26.40 20.46
CA TYR A 240 -31.05 -27.53 21.19
C TYR A 240 -30.21 -26.94 22.31
N ARG A 241 -30.92 -26.63 23.40
CA ARG A 241 -30.36 -26.28 24.67
C ARG A 241 -30.15 -27.59 25.39
N GLU A 242 -28.93 -28.11 25.33
CA GLU A 242 -28.55 -29.21 26.19
C GLU A 242 -28.88 -28.81 27.64
N PRO A 243 -29.61 -29.64 28.40
CA PRO A 243 -29.73 -29.43 29.83
C PRO A 243 -28.31 -29.47 30.38
N ILE A 244 -27.83 -28.32 30.89
CA ILE A 244 -26.55 -28.23 31.57
C ILE A 244 -26.66 -29.14 32.80
N SER A 245 -25.97 -30.28 32.76
CA SER A 245 -25.89 -31.21 33.87
C SER A 245 -25.22 -30.50 35.04
N GLN A 246 -25.66 -30.75 36.26
CA GLN A 246 -25.15 -30.07 37.45
C GLN A 246 -23.65 -30.33 37.69
N GLU A 247 -23.11 -31.43 37.13
CA GLU A 247 -21.67 -31.71 37.07
C GLU A 247 -20.84 -30.70 36.24
N ASP A 248 -21.40 -30.07 35.20
CA ASP A 248 -20.65 -29.12 34.34
C ASP A 248 -20.52 -27.71 34.97
N LEU A 249 -21.24 -27.45 36.06
CA LEU A 249 -21.09 -26.24 36.88
C LEU A 249 -19.97 -26.37 37.93
N SER A 250 -19.37 -27.55 38.08
CA SER A 250 -18.14 -27.74 38.86
C SER A 250 -16.94 -27.27 38.02
N GLY A 251 -16.68 -25.97 38.04
CA GLY A 251 -15.65 -25.32 37.24
C GLY A 251 -14.23 -25.91 37.39
N PRO A 252 -13.30 -25.56 36.48
CA PRO A 252 -12.05 -26.27 36.36
C PRO A 252 -11.01 -25.83 37.39
N LEU A 253 -10.39 -26.86 37.96
CA LEU A 253 -8.95 -26.99 38.20
C LEU A 253 -8.42 -26.46 39.53
N LYS A 254 -8.13 -27.44 40.39
CA LYS A 254 -7.05 -27.38 41.37
C LYS A 254 -5.81 -26.68 40.77
N PRO A 255 -5.15 -25.79 41.51
CA PRO A 255 -3.92 -25.15 41.06
C PRO A 255 -2.89 -26.24 40.72
N THR A 256 -2.50 -26.30 39.44
CA THR A 256 -1.38 -27.13 39.01
C THR A 256 -0.12 -26.62 39.73
N PRO A 257 0.68 -27.51 40.35
CA PRO A 257 1.90 -27.11 41.03
C PRO A 257 2.84 -26.40 40.06
N ALA A 258 3.46 -25.32 40.53
CA ALA A 258 4.35 -24.47 39.76
C ALA A 258 5.46 -25.32 39.10
N LYS A 259 5.55 -25.25 37.77
CA LYS A 259 6.63 -25.88 37.02
C LYS A 259 7.95 -25.25 37.49
N PRO A 260 8.93 -26.04 37.96
CA PRO A 260 10.21 -25.50 38.38
C PRO A 260 10.88 -24.81 37.19
N ALA A 261 11.40 -23.60 37.42
CA ALA A 261 12.07 -22.82 36.39
C ALA A 261 13.22 -23.64 35.77
N PRO A 262 13.38 -23.61 34.44
CA PRO A 262 14.49 -24.28 33.77
C PRO A 262 15.79 -23.68 34.29
N ARG A 263 16.61 -24.51 34.94
CA ARG A 263 17.97 -24.14 35.31
C ARG A 263 18.75 -23.94 34.01
N LEU A 264 19.16 -22.70 33.73
CA LEU A 264 20.21 -22.42 32.76
C LEU A 264 21.49 -23.07 33.28
N SER A 265 21.76 -24.31 32.91
CA SER A 265 23.10 -24.89 32.95
C SER A 265 23.91 -24.23 31.84
N GLY A 266 24.37 -23.00 32.09
CA GLY A 266 25.33 -22.33 31.24
C GLY A 266 26.66 -23.06 31.33
N ASN A 267 27.07 -23.70 30.23
CA ASN A 267 28.47 -24.02 30.00
C ASN A 267 29.23 -22.69 29.88
N ILE A 268 29.89 -22.29 30.96
CA ILE A 268 30.90 -21.23 30.93
C ILE A 268 32.12 -21.85 30.27
N ILE A 269 32.39 -21.45 29.03
CA ILE A 269 33.66 -21.72 28.36
C ILE A 269 34.62 -20.63 28.86
N ASP A 270 35.56 -21.03 29.70
CA ASP A 270 36.66 -20.17 30.13
C ASP A 270 37.69 -20.11 28.98
N LEU A 271 37.99 -18.91 28.50
CA LEU A 271 39.00 -18.66 27.45
C LEU A 271 40.20 -18.01 28.13
N SER A 272 41.11 -18.85 28.63
CA SER A 272 42.45 -18.49 29.09
C SER A 272 43.50 -18.77 28.01
#